data_AF-A0A929D8P5-F1
#
_entry.id   AF-A0A929D8P5-F1
#
_cell.length_a   1.000
_cell.length_b   1.000
_cell.length_c   1.000
_cell.angle_alpha   90.00
_cell.angle_beta   90.00
_cell.angle_gamma   90.00
#
_symmetry.space_group_name_H-M   'P 1'
#
loop_
_entity.id
_entity.type
_entity.pdbx_description
1 polymer ?
#
loop_
_entity_poly.entity_id
_entity_poly.type
_entity_poly.pdbx_seq_one_letter_code
_entity_poly.pdbx_strand_id
1 'polypeptide(L)'
;MRSYIDRGKLGFLYREVVAVRLSPRNVFLPDLAFYRADREKQIRQNHTEGAPDLVIEVLSSRTADRDVGPKFAEYEQHGATEYWVLDPETLAHRFYRRDGELLVEYADGAAKIE
;
A
#
# COMPACT_ATOMS: atom_id res chain seq x y z
N MET A 1 -1.52 -11.75 -8.21
CA MET A 1 -0.95 -10.40 -8.45
C MET A 1 0.29 -10.41 -9.36
N ARG A 2 1.44 -10.96 -8.94
CA ARG A 2 2.70 -10.89 -9.72
C ARG A 2 2.58 -11.34 -11.19
N SER A 3 1.98 -12.50 -11.43
CA SER A 3 1.77 -13.02 -12.79
C SER A 3 0.94 -12.10 -13.70
N TYR A 4 -0.01 -11.33 -13.13
CA TYR A 4 -0.78 -10.35 -13.89
C TYR A 4 0.07 -9.13 -14.26
N ILE A 5 0.86 -8.62 -13.31
CA ILE A 5 1.76 -7.47 -13.51
C ILE A 5 2.83 -7.79 -14.56
N ASP A 6 3.47 -8.96 -14.44
CA ASP A 6 4.57 -9.36 -15.33
C ASP A 6 4.07 -9.59 -16.77
N ARG A 7 2.92 -10.26 -16.95
CA ARG A 7 2.32 -10.48 -18.27
C ARG A 7 1.92 -9.17 -18.96
N GLY A 8 1.39 -8.22 -18.20
CA GLY A 8 0.96 -6.92 -18.73
C GLY A 8 2.08 -5.88 -18.81
N LYS A 9 3.29 -6.17 -18.29
CA LYS A 9 4.38 -5.19 -18.12
C LYS A 9 3.92 -3.91 -17.40
N LEU A 10 3.10 -4.09 -16.36
CA LEU A 10 2.38 -2.97 -15.72
C LEU A 10 3.25 -2.18 -14.72
N GLY A 11 4.35 -2.75 -14.25
CA GLY A 11 5.24 -2.09 -13.29
C GLY A 11 5.99 -3.07 -12.40
N PHE A 12 6.32 -2.60 -11.21
CA PHE A 12 7.16 -3.31 -10.25
C PHE A 12 6.37 -3.63 -8.98
N LEU A 13 6.41 -4.90 -8.57
CA LEU A 13 5.79 -5.39 -7.34
C LEU A 13 6.85 -5.74 -6.30
N TYR A 14 6.80 -5.07 -5.15
CA TYR A 14 7.66 -5.35 -4.01
C TYR A 14 6.83 -5.99 -2.89
N ARG A 15 7.38 -7.06 -2.31
CA ARG A 15 6.84 -7.73 -1.12
C ARG A 15 7.79 -7.48 0.04
N GLU A 16 7.29 -7.60 1.27
CA GLU A 16 8.03 -7.63 2.54
C GLU A 16 9.56 -7.62 2.33
N VAL A 17 10.22 -6.50 2.67
CA VAL A 17 11.66 -6.18 2.48
C VAL A 17 11.95 -5.13 1.38
N VAL A 18 11.09 -4.11 1.20
CA VAL A 18 11.53 -2.84 0.60
C VAL A 18 11.04 -1.66 1.42
N ALA A 19 11.98 -0.88 1.94
CA ALA A 19 11.70 0.34 2.67
C ALA A 19 11.11 1.39 1.71
N VAL A 20 9.95 1.95 2.05
CA VAL A 20 9.35 3.09 1.36
C VAL A 20 9.71 4.34 2.15
N ARG A 21 10.55 5.19 1.55
CA ARG A 21 10.95 6.46 2.12
C ARG A 21 10.05 7.56 1.60
N LEU A 22 9.12 7.99 2.45
CA LEU A 22 8.22 9.11 2.17
C LEU A 22 8.89 10.46 2.50
N SER A 23 9.67 10.50 3.59
CA SER A 23 10.43 11.67 4.02
C SER A 23 11.72 11.25 4.73
N PRO A 24 12.61 12.17 5.12
CA PRO A 24 13.77 11.85 5.96
C PRO A 24 13.40 11.23 7.32
N ARG A 25 12.18 11.44 7.82
CA ARG A 25 11.70 10.91 9.11
C ARG A 25 10.74 9.74 8.97
N ASN A 26 10.08 9.62 7.80
CA ASN A 26 9.03 8.64 7.57
C ASN A 26 9.50 7.62 6.54
N VAL A 27 9.92 6.47 7.07
CA VAL A 27 10.31 5.28 6.31
C VAL A 27 9.46 4.12 6.80
N PHE A 28 8.70 3.51 5.90
CA PHE A 28 7.77 2.43 6.22
C PHE A 28 8.10 1.16 5.46
N LEU A 29 7.67 0.03 6.02
CA LEU A 29 7.77 -1.29 5.41
C LEU A 29 6.32 -1.78 5.25
N PRO A 30 5.70 -1.58 4.08
CA PRO A 30 4.39 -2.16 3.81
C PRO A 30 4.53 -3.64 3.45
N ASP A 31 3.47 -4.42 3.64
CA ASP A 31 3.47 -5.84 3.24
C ASP A 31 3.58 -5.99 1.73
N LEU A 32 2.86 -5.15 0.97
CA LEU A 32 3.02 -5.01 -0.47
C LEU A 32 3.01 -3.54 -0.90
N ALA A 33 3.91 -3.22 -1.84
CA ALA A 33 3.91 -1.96 -2.55
C ALA A 33 4.02 -2.20 -4.06
N PHE A 34 3.22 -1.47 -4.82
CA PHE A 34 3.26 -1.48 -6.27
C PHE A 34 3.53 -0.08 -6.81
N TYR A 35 4.45 -0.02 -7.77
CA TYR A 35 4.78 1.16 -8.55
C TYR A 35 4.53 0.86 -10.02
N ARG A 36 3.85 1.79 -10.70
CA ARG A 36 3.68 1.73 -12.16
C ARG A 36 5.03 1.80 -12.88
N ALA A 37 5.09 1.26 -14.09
CA ALA A 37 6.32 1.18 -14.87
C ALA A 37 6.99 2.54 -15.15
N ASP A 38 6.21 3.61 -15.26
CA ASP A 38 6.69 4.99 -15.46
C ASP A 38 7.32 5.61 -14.20
N ARG A 39 7.27 4.93 -13.06
CA ARG A 39 7.91 5.32 -11.80
C ARG A 39 9.21 4.58 -11.49
N GLU A 40 9.92 4.11 -12.52
CA GLU A 40 11.22 3.43 -12.34
C GLU A 40 12.24 4.30 -11.58
N LYS A 41 12.19 5.63 -11.75
CA LYS A 41 13.11 6.57 -11.10
C LYS A 41 13.00 6.61 -9.58
N GLN A 42 11.89 6.14 -9.02
CA GLN A 42 11.64 6.07 -7.58
C GLN A 42 12.22 4.80 -6.95
N ILE A 43 12.65 3.84 -7.77
CA ILE A 43 13.20 2.57 -7.31
C ILE A 43 14.71 2.72 -7.06
N ARG A 44 15.15 2.36 -5.85
CA ARG A 44 16.56 2.25 -5.47
C ARG A 44 16.90 0.80 -5.13
N GLN A 45 18.19 0.52 -4.96
CA GLN A 45 18.68 -0.83 -4.69
C GLN A 45 18.11 -1.44 -3.40
N ASN A 46 17.87 -0.63 -2.38
CA ASN A 46 17.51 -1.07 -1.03
C ASN A 46 16.25 -0.38 -0.47
N HIS A 47 15.65 0.54 -1.22
CA HIS A 47 14.46 1.28 -0.82
C HIS A 47 13.75 1.87 -2.04
N THR A 48 12.63 2.51 -1.81
CA THR A 48 11.91 3.33 -2.79
C THR A 48 11.74 4.74 -2.24
N GLU A 49 11.69 5.73 -3.12
CA GLU A 49 11.51 7.14 -2.78
C GLU A 49 10.13 7.63 -3.24
N GLY A 50 9.37 8.23 -2.32
CA GLY A 50 8.00 8.68 -2.57
C GLY A 50 6.95 7.58 -2.35
N ALA A 51 5.68 7.96 -2.40
CA ALA A 51 4.58 7.04 -2.16
C ALA A 51 4.37 6.05 -3.34
N PRO A 52 4.04 4.78 -3.07
CA PRO A 52 3.61 3.82 -4.09
C PRO A 52 2.28 4.22 -4.74
N ASP A 53 2.00 3.65 -5.91
CA ASP A 53 0.68 3.77 -6.54
C ASP A 53 -0.35 2.91 -5.78
N LEU A 54 0.05 1.74 -5.27
CA LEU A 54 -0.79 0.91 -4.40
C LEU A 54 0.02 0.42 -3.21
N VAL A 55 -0.52 0.66 -2.01
CA VAL A 55 -0.03 0.11 -0.74
C VAL A 55 -1.03 -0.92 -0.26
N ILE A 56 -0.57 -2.10 0.19
CA ILE A 56 -1.41 -3.09 0.85
C ILE A 56 -0.78 -3.41 2.20
N GLU A 57 -1.58 -3.30 3.26
CA GLU A 57 -1.24 -3.76 4.60
C GLU A 57 -2.20 -4.90 5.01
N VAL A 58 -1.64 -5.95 5.59
CA VAL A 58 -2.35 -7.06 6.20
C VAL A 58 -2.28 -6.86 7.71
N LEU A 59 -3.42 -6.59 8.33
CA LEU A 59 -3.49 -6.29 9.74
C LEU A 59 -2.99 -7.47 10.57
N SER A 60 -2.29 -7.11 11.65
CA SER A 60 -1.97 -8.01 12.75
C SER A 60 -2.32 -7.31 14.07
N SER A 61 -2.50 -8.09 15.13
CA SER A 61 -2.71 -7.56 16.48
C SER A 61 -1.63 -6.56 16.96
N ARG A 62 -0.46 -6.51 16.30
CA ARG A 62 0.65 -5.62 16.63
C ARG A 62 0.70 -4.34 15.79
N THR A 63 0.14 -4.36 14.59
CA THR A 63 0.31 -3.29 13.60
C THR A 63 -0.98 -2.57 13.26
N ALA A 64 -2.14 -3.14 13.62
CA ALA A 64 -3.44 -2.66 13.19
C ALA A 64 -3.64 -1.16 13.42
N ASP A 65 -3.43 -0.67 14.64
CA ASP A 65 -3.58 0.76 14.99
C ASP A 65 -2.66 1.68 14.17
N ARG A 66 -1.48 1.19 13.80
CA ARG A 66 -0.52 1.95 12.99
C ARG A 66 -0.92 1.98 11.53
N ASP A 67 -1.35 0.84 11.00
CA ASP A 67 -1.70 0.65 9.59
C ASP A 67 -2.97 1.43 9.23
N VAL A 68 -3.97 1.48 10.11
CA VAL A 68 -5.21 2.26 9.88
C VAL A 68 -5.14 3.71 10.39
N GLY A 69 -4.01 4.13 10.97
CA GLY A 69 -3.85 5.45 11.59
C GLY A 69 -2.62 6.19 11.05
N PRO A 70 -1.53 6.32 11.82
CA PRO A 70 -0.37 7.11 11.43
C PRO A 70 0.25 6.75 10.07
N LYS A 71 0.36 5.46 9.71
CA LYS A 71 0.90 5.07 8.40
C LYS A 71 -0.04 5.50 7.27
N PHE A 72 -1.34 5.23 7.42
CA PHE A 72 -2.36 5.64 6.44
C PHE A 72 -2.25 7.14 6.15
N ALA A 73 -2.23 7.97 7.21
CA ALA A 73 -2.14 9.42 7.08
C ALA A 73 -0.87 9.87 6.36
N GLU A 74 0.27 9.23 6.63
CA GLU A 74 1.52 9.54 5.96
C GLU A 74 1.49 9.18 4.47
N TYR A 75 0.95 8.01 4.10
CA TYR A 75 0.78 7.64 2.70
C TYR A 75 -0.22 8.55 1.97
N GLU A 76 -1.29 8.96 2.64
CA GLU A 76 -2.25 9.95 2.12
C GLU A 76 -1.55 11.29 1.85
N GLN A 77 -0.82 11.82 2.82
CA GLN A 77 -0.11 13.10 2.68
C GLN A 77 0.97 13.07 1.59
N HIS A 78 1.57 11.92 1.32
CA HIS A 78 2.64 11.77 0.32
C HIS A 78 2.14 11.32 -1.05
N GLY A 79 0.82 11.29 -1.28
CA GLY A 79 0.28 11.10 -2.63
C GLY A 79 0.08 9.65 -3.07
N ALA A 80 -0.04 8.69 -2.14
CA ALA A 80 -0.40 7.31 -2.50
C ALA A 80 -1.73 7.30 -3.28
N THR A 81 -1.82 6.51 -4.36
CA THR A 81 -3.02 6.51 -5.22
C THR A 81 -4.10 5.57 -4.68
N GLU A 82 -3.71 4.41 -4.17
CA GLU A 82 -4.60 3.49 -3.46
C GLU A 82 -3.92 2.94 -2.20
N TYR A 83 -4.75 2.65 -1.20
CA TYR A 83 -4.34 2.06 0.07
C TYR A 83 -5.33 0.97 0.44
N TRP A 84 -4.89 -0.27 0.58
CA TRP A 84 -5.75 -1.42 0.85
C TRP A 84 -5.38 -2.02 2.19
N VAL A 85 -6.40 -2.26 3.01
CA VAL A 85 -6.27 -2.88 4.32
C VAL A 85 -7.01 -4.21 4.30
N LEU A 86 -6.32 -5.26 4.70
CA LEU A 86 -6.85 -6.62 4.79
C LEU A 86 -6.75 -7.11 6.23
N ASP A 87 -7.85 -7.59 6.80
CA ASP A 87 -7.86 -8.23 8.11
C ASP A 87 -7.96 -9.75 7.93
N PRO A 88 -6.89 -10.52 8.19
CA PRO A 88 -6.94 -11.96 8.05
C PRO A 88 -7.73 -12.66 9.16
N GLU A 89 -7.93 -12.04 10.33
CA GLU A 89 -8.66 -12.64 11.45
C GLU A 89 -10.18 -12.59 11.21
N THR A 90 -10.67 -11.46 10.71
CA THR A 90 -12.10 -11.27 10.39
C THR A 90 -12.45 -11.51 8.94
N LEU A 91 -11.42 -11.72 8.09
CA LEU A 91 -11.53 -11.77 6.63
C LEU A 91 -12.19 -10.51 6.05
N ALA A 92 -12.04 -9.38 6.74
CA ALA A 92 -12.53 -8.09 6.28
C ALA A 92 -11.52 -7.41 5.36
N HIS A 93 -12.01 -6.52 4.51
CA HIS A 93 -11.19 -5.64 3.70
C HIS A 93 -11.77 -4.24 3.67
N ARG A 94 -10.88 -3.26 3.50
CA ARG A 94 -11.22 -1.85 3.27
C ARG A 94 -10.26 -1.28 2.24
N PHE A 95 -10.79 -0.76 1.14
CA PHE A 95 -10.01 -0.23 0.04
C PHE A 95 -10.29 1.26 -0.15
N TYR A 96 -9.20 2.02 -0.27
CA TYR A 96 -9.22 3.45 -0.41
C TYR A 96 -8.55 3.85 -1.71
N ARG A 97 -9.09 4.89 -2.35
CA ARG A 97 -8.55 5.48 -3.57
C ARG A 97 -8.47 6.99 -3.40
N ARG A 98 -7.43 7.58 -3.97
CA ARG A 98 -7.24 9.02 -3.96
C ARG A 98 -8.34 9.75 -4.72
N ASP A 99 -8.95 10.71 -4.05
CA ASP A 99 -9.84 11.72 -4.61
C ASP A 99 -9.37 13.11 -4.15
N GLY A 100 -8.76 13.85 -5.07
CA GLY A 100 -8.01 15.07 -4.74
C GLY A 100 -6.84 14.79 -3.79
N GLU A 101 -6.88 15.43 -2.62
CA GLU A 101 -5.82 15.34 -1.61
C GLU A 101 -6.01 14.16 -0.63
N LEU A 102 -7.20 13.53 -0.62
CA LEU A 102 -7.58 12.53 0.38
C LEU A 102 -7.70 11.14 -0.22
N LEU A 103 -7.49 10.12 0.61
CA LEU A 103 -7.84 8.73 0.34
C LEU A 103 -9.26 8.46 0.82
N VAL A 104 -10.18 8.25 -0.12
CA VAL A 104 -11.60 7.99 0.15
C VAL A 104 -11.85 6.49 0.03
N GLU A 105 -12.55 5.92 1.00
CA GLU A 105 -12.98 4.52 0.96
C GLU A 105 -13.97 4.31 -0.19
N TYR A 106 -13.70 3.32 -1.05
CA TYR A 106 -14.56 3.01 -2.19
C TYR A 106 -15.09 1.57 -2.18
N ALA A 107 -14.55 0.71 -1.32
CA ALA A 107 -15.03 -0.65 -1.13
C ALA A 107 -14.67 -1.15 0.28
N ASP A 108 -15.61 -1.82 0.91
CA ASP A 108 -15.42 -2.56 2.15
C ASP A 108 -16.21 -3.87 2.11
N GLY A 109 -15.84 -4.81 2.98
CA GLY A 109 -16.65 -5.99 3.22
C GLY A 109 -16.00 -6.95 4.18
N ALA A 110 -16.82 -7.70 4.91
CA ALA A 110 -16.41 -8.87 5.67
C ALA A 110 -16.70 -10.14 4.86
N ALA A 111 -15.83 -11.16 4.93
CA ALA A 111 -16.21 -12.45 4.38
C ALA A 111 -17.40 -13.00 5.18
N LYS A 112 -18.55 -13.12 4.51
CA LYS A 112 -19.54 -14.12 4.89
C LYS A 112 -19.04 -15.44 4.33
N ILE A 113 -18.37 -16.23 5.16
CA ILE A 113 -18.25 -17.66 4.88
C ILE A 113 -19.62 -18.24 5.25
N GLU A 114 -20.50 -18.37 4.27
CA GLU A 114 -21.64 -19.29 4.33
C GLU A 114 -21.17 -20.73 4.04
#